data_AF-A0A0F4LNI8-F1
#
_entry.id   AF-A0A0F4LNI8-F1
#
_cell.length_a   1.000
_cell.length_b   1.000
_cell.length_c   1.000
_cell.angle_alpha   90.00
_cell.angle_beta   90.00
_cell.angle_gamma   90.00
#
_symmetry.space_group_name_H-M   'P 1'
#
loop_
_entity.id
_entity.type
_entity.pdbx_description
1 polymer ?
#
loop_
_entity_poly.entity_id
_entity_poly.type
_entity_poly.pdbx_seq_one_letter_code
_entity_poly.pdbx_strand_id
1 'polypeptide(L)' 'MAEANELLGYLKGHHIKQQEVAQIIGRSLSTTNRKINNKSDFTKSEIKKLHETLNIPFDILL' A
#
# COMPACT_ATOMS: atom_id res chain seq x y z
N MET A 1 20.61 -7.70 -4.49
CA MET A 1 19.38 -7.15 -5.10
C MET A 1 18.44 -6.84 -3.96
N ALA A 2 18.05 -5.59 -3.76
CA ALA A 2 16.95 -5.30 -2.84
C ALA A 2 15.72 -6.02 -3.37
N GLU A 3 15.06 -6.84 -2.54
CA GLU A 3 13.82 -7.49 -2.93
C GLU A 3 12.85 -6.45 -3.50
N ALA A 4 12.30 -6.74 -4.67
CA ALA A 4 11.37 -5.84 -5.32
C ALA A 4 10.14 -5.74 -4.43
N ASN A 5 9.86 -4.54 -3.93
CA ASN A 5 8.65 -4.27 -3.19
C ASN A 5 7.44 -4.40 -4.15
N GLU A 6 6.74 -5.53 -4.05
CA GLU A 6 5.63 -5.89 -4.94
C GLU A 6 4.52 -4.84 -4.92
N LEU A 7 4.18 -4.33 -3.73
CA LEU A 7 3.19 -3.26 -3.59
C LEU A 7 3.66 -1.98 -4.28
N LEU A 8 4.92 -1.57 -4.11
CA LEU A 8 5.44 -0.40 -4.81
C LEU A 8 5.45 -0.57 -6.33
N GLY A 9 5.73 -1.80 -6.81
CA GLY A 9 5.64 -2.16 -8.22
C GLY A 9 4.22 -2.04 -8.75
N TYR A 10 3.25 -2.61 -8.05
CA TYR A 10 1.82 -2.51 -8.36
C TYR A 10 1.37 -1.05 -8.43
N LEU A 11 1.67 -0.25 -7.39
CA LEU A 11 1.27 1.15 -7.36
C LEU A 11 1.82 1.94 -8.56
N LYS A 12 3.09 1.71 -8.93
CA LYS A 12 3.70 2.34 -10.11
C LYS A 12 3.06 1.90 -11.41
N GLY A 13 2.80 0.59 -11.57
CA GLY A 13 2.16 0.03 -12.77
C GLY A 13 0.74 0.53 -12.99
N HIS A 14 0.04 0.87 -11.90
CA HIS A 14 -1.33 1.40 -11.93
C HIS A 14 -1.41 2.93 -11.80
N HIS A 15 -0.28 3.65 -11.86
CA HIS A 15 -0.20 5.11 -11.69
C HIS A 15 -0.79 5.64 -10.36
N ILE A 16 -0.84 4.81 -9.33
CA ILE A 16 -1.35 5.16 -8.00
C ILE A 16 -0.24 5.86 -7.21
N LYS A 17 -0.55 7.05 -6.70
CA LYS A 17 0.39 7.81 -5.87
C LYS A 17 0.34 7.32 -4.42
N GLN A 18 1.48 7.30 -3.74
CA GLN A 18 1.55 6.98 -2.30
C GLN A 18 0.66 7.91 -1.45
N GLN A 19 0.50 9.17 -1.88
CA GLN A 19 -0.40 10.13 -1.24
C GLN A 19 -1.87 9.69 -1.29
N GLU A 20 -2.28 9.04 -2.38
CA GLU A 20 -3.65 8.54 -2.55
C GLU A 20 -3.91 7.34 -1.64
N VAL A 21 -2.95 6.42 -1.56
CA VAL A 21 -2.96 5.31 -0.59
C VAL A 21 -3.14 5.86 0.83
N ALA A 22 -2.37 6.90 1.19
CA ALA A 22 -2.42 7.55 2.49
C ALA A 22 -3.80 8.16 2.79
N GLN A 23 -4.43 8.79 1.80
CA GLN A 23 -5.78 9.34 1.90
C GLN A 23 -6.83 8.23 2.15
N ILE A 24 -6.75 7.12 1.41
CA ILE A 24 -7.69 5.99 1.51
C ILE A 24 -7.65 5.35 2.90
N ILE A 25 -6.44 5.14 3.43
CA ILE A 25 -6.26 4.53 4.75
C ILE A 25 -6.38 5.53 5.91
N GLY A 26 -6.50 6.83 5.62
CA GLY A 26 -6.60 7.88 6.64
C GLY A 26 -5.32 8.03 7.48
N ARG A 27 -4.14 7.92 6.84
CA ARG A 27 -2.84 8.03 7.51
C ARG A 27 -1.97 9.11 6.86
N SER A 28 -0.89 9.48 7.55
CA SER A 28 0.12 10.37 6.96
C SER A 28 0.90 9.65 5.85
N LEU A 29 1.46 10.43 4.92
CA LEU A 29 2.34 9.90 3.87
C LEU A 29 3.52 9.12 4.47
N SER A 30 4.13 9.64 5.53
CA SER A 30 5.27 8.99 6.19
C SER A 30 4.90 7.62 6.78
N THR A 31 3.77 7.52 7.48
CA THR A 31 3.29 6.23 8.03
C THR A 31 2.94 5.26 6.91
N THR A 32 2.29 5.74 5.85
CA THR A 32 1.94 4.94 4.68
C THR A 32 3.18 4.42 3.97
N ASN A 33 4.21 5.25 3.81
CA ASN A 33 5.47 4.83 3.19
C ASN A 33 6.22 3.81 4.05
N ARG A 34 6.14 3.89 5.37
CA ARG A 34 6.67 2.81 6.24
C ARG A 34 5.93 1.50 5.98
N LYS A 35 4.60 1.53 5.84
CA LYS A 35 3.81 0.34 5.51
C LYS A 35 4.13 -0.23 4.13
N ILE A 36 4.15 0.64 3.11
CA ILE A 36 4.50 0.23 1.75
C ILE A 36 5.89 -0.41 1.72
N ASN A 37 6.87 0.12 2.45
CA ASN A 37 8.23 -0.44 2.48
C ASN A 37 8.43 -1.55 3.53
N ASN A 38 7.36 -2.23 3.94
CA ASN A 38 7.38 -3.36 4.87
C ASN A 38 8.08 -3.06 6.21
N LYS A 39 8.02 -1.79 6.67
CA LYS A 39 8.55 -1.35 7.98
C LYS A 39 7.47 -1.34 9.08
N SER A 40 6.23 -1.64 8.73
CA SER A 40 5.07 -1.77 9.62
C SER A 40 3.90 -2.37 8.85
N ASP A 41 3.10 -3.22 9.45
CA ASP A 41 2.03 -3.91 8.71
C ASP A 41 0.81 -3.02 8.48
N PHE A 42 0.03 -3.32 7.45
CA PHE A 42 -1.33 -2.78 7.31
C PHE A 42 -2.27 -3.48 8.29
N THR A 43 -3.22 -2.74 8.85
CA THR A 43 -4.30 -3.36 9.63
C THR A 43 -5.30 -4.04 8.69
N LYS A 44 -6.06 -5.02 9.18
CA LYS A 44 -7.11 -5.69 8.38
C LYS A 44 -8.08 -4.71 7.71
N SER A 45 -8.47 -3.64 8.43
CA SER A 45 -9.35 -2.60 7.89
C SER A 45 -8.69 -1.77 6.80
N GLU A 46 -7.39 -1.50 6.89
CA GLU A 46 -6.62 -0.80 5.86
C GLU A 46 -6.47 -1.69 4.62
N ILE A 47 -6.12 -2.97 4.79
CA ILE A 47 -6.03 -3.96 3.71
C ILE A 47 -7.37 -4.06 2.96
N LYS A 48 -8.48 -4.20 3.68
CA LYS A 48 -9.81 -4.24 3.09
C LYS A 48 -10.12 -2.99 2.26
N LYS A 49 -9.87 -1.79 2.80
CA LYS A 49 -10.09 -0.53 2.06
C LYS A 49 -9.24 -0.45 0.79
N LEU A 50 -7.97 -0.83 0.88
CA LEU A 50 -7.05 -0.81 -0.26
C LEU A 50 -7.49 -1.79 -1.35
N HIS A 51 -7.93 -2.99 -0.96
CA HIS A 51 -8.51 -3.95 -1.89
C HIS A 51 -9.78 -3.39 -2.55
N GLU A 52 -10.74 -2.90 -1.77
CA GLU A 52 -12.03 -2.40 -2.29
C GLU A 52 -11.89 -1.13 -3.15
N THR A 53 -10.91 -0.27 -2.86
CA THR A 53 -10.77 1.03 -3.53
C THR A 53 -9.80 0.99 -4.72
N LEU A 54 -8.68 0.27 -4.58
CA LEU A 54 -7.59 0.25 -5.56
C LEU A 54 -7.43 -1.10 -6.26
N ASN A 55 -8.30 -2.07 -5.95
CA ASN A 55 -8.25 -3.45 -6.45
C ASN A 55 -6.89 -4.13 -6.19
N ILE A 56 -6.17 -3.72 -5.13
CA ILE A 56 -4.89 -4.33 -4.79
C ILE A 56 -5.15 -5.78 -4.31
N PRO A 57 -4.50 -6.79 -4.91
CA PRO A 57 -4.57 -8.18 -4.45
C PRO A 57 -4.12 -8.35 -2.99
N PHE A 58 -4.75 -9.26 -2.24
CA PHE A 58 -4.44 -9.47 -0.82
C PHE A 58 -3.03 -10.00 -0.59
N ASP A 59 -2.54 -10.86 -1.48
CA ASP A 59 -1.19 -11.41 -1.49
C ASP A 59 -0.11 -10.33 -1.54
N ILE A 60 -0.39 -9.17 -2.16
CA ILE A 60 0.53 -8.03 -2.22
C ILE A 60 0.51 -7.20 -0.91
N LEU A 61 -0.54 -7.35 -0.09
CA LEU A 61 -0.76 -6.56 1.14
C LEU A 61 -0.46 -7.32 2.45
N LEU A 62 -0.16 -8.63 2.36
CA LEU A 62 0.02 -9.55 3.49
C LEU A 62 1.50 -9.82 3.80
#